data_AF-A0A1G2BFT7-F1
#
_entry.id   AF-A0A1G2BFT7-F1
#
_cell.length_a   1.000
_cell.length_b   1.000
_cell.length_c   1.000
_cell.angle_alpha   90.00
_cell.angle_beta   90.00
_cell.angle_gamma   90.00
#
_symmetry.space_group_name_H-M   'P 1'
#
loop_
_entity.id
_entity.type
_entity.pdbx_description
1 polymer ?
#
loop_
_entity_poly.entity_id
_entity_poly.type
_entity_poly.pdbx_seq_one_letter_code
_entity_poly.pdbx_strand_id
1 'polypeptide(L)'
;MNNFKEKIHILADFDGTLTKPYSKQGKPRPSLISALRDGNYLTEEYAQKAHAMYEKYHAVQNDPNVPRGTKKKQMEEWWRAHFSLLIEQGLNKRDLQKIIESEVIELRDYGIDFLDLLNKENIPLVIMSASGIGDAIAMYLAYLGKLTPNIYIITNGFQWDNKGFASGIIEPIITSLNKDETLLKNYPAIYNQVKNRRNVILLGNNLHDIDMIKGFDYEDLFKIGFFGGQKKEDHLQFEQQFDLILEDTSSLAPIIDIVSNWLNK
;
A
#
# COMPACT_ATOMS: atom_id res chain seq x y z
N MET A 1 -17.59 -23.99 -18.20
CA MET A 1 -17.56 -22.55 -17.82
C MET A 1 -16.32 -22.36 -16.97
N ASN A 2 -15.40 -21.51 -17.42
CA ASN A 2 -14.08 -21.42 -16.79
C ASN A 2 -14.19 -20.88 -15.36
N ASN A 3 -13.83 -21.76 -14.43
CA ASN A 3 -13.76 -21.48 -13.00
C ASN A 3 -12.53 -20.62 -12.62
N PHE A 4 -11.85 -20.04 -13.62
CA PHE A 4 -10.59 -19.31 -13.43
C PHE A 4 -10.81 -17.98 -12.69
N LYS A 5 -11.94 -17.32 -12.93
CA LYS A 5 -12.31 -16.06 -12.22
C LYS A 5 -12.48 -16.28 -10.72
N GLU A 6 -12.94 -17.46 -10.32
CA GLU A 6 -13.09 -17.85 -8.91
C GLU A 6 -11.77 -18.33 -8.28
N LYS A 7 -10.70 -18.44 -9.08
CA LYS A 7 -9.37 -18.87 -8.64
C LYS A 7 -8.35 -17.73 -8.56
N ILE A 8 -8.64 -16.55 -9.09
CA ILE A 8 -7.71 -15.42 -9.10
C ILE A 8 -7.97 -14.40 -8.00
N HIS A 9 -6.89 -13.82 -7.46
CA HIS A 9 -6.91 -12.57 -6.71
C HIS A 9 -5.67 -11.71 -7.01
N ILE A 10 -5.77 -10.42 -6.71
CA ILE A 10 -4.68 -9.45 -6.87
C ILE A 10 -4.18 -9.04 -5.49
N LEU A 11 -2.87 -9.06 -5.29
CA LEU A 11 -2.18 -8.42 -4.16
C LEU A 11 -1.46 -7.19 -4.68
N ALA A 12 -1.66 -6.04 -4.04
CA ALA A 12 -1.04 -4.80 -4.50
C ALA A 12 -0.55 -3.95 -3.35
N ASP A 13 0.65 -3.38 -3.50
CA ASP A 13 0.98 -2.15 -2.80
C ASP A 13 0.14 -0.97 -3.34
N PHE A 14 0.08 0.15 -2.63
CA PHE A 14 -0.69 1.32 -3.03
C PHE A 14 0.20 2.45 -3.58
N ASP A 15 1.10 2.97 -2.75
CA ASP A 15 1.84 4.21 -2.99
C ASP A 15 2.92 4.02 -4.07
N GLY A 16 2.71 4.60 -5.25
CA GLY A 16 3.60 4.42 -6.40
C GLY A 16 3.40 3.07 -7.12
N THR A 17 2.43 2.26 -6.71
CA THR A 17 2.04 1.00 -7.36
C THR A 17 0.68 1.15 -8.03
N LEU A 18 -0.39 1.42 -7.27
CA LEU A 18 -1.71 1.77 -7.83
C LEU A 18 -1.83 3.27 -8.10
N THR A 19 -1.06 4.07 -7.36
CA THR A 19 -0.98 5.53 -7.53
C THR A 19 0.25 5.94 -8.33
N LYS A 20 0.19 7.12 -8.96
CA LYS A 20 1.33 7.69 -9.67
C LYS A 20 2.45 8.02 -8.68
N PRO A 21 3.73 7.75 -9.02
CA PRO A 21 4.86 8.16 -8.18
C PRO A 21 5.24 9.63 -8.38
N TYR A 22 4.78 10.27 -9.47
CA TYR A 22 5.10 11.66 -9.81
C TYR A 22 3.86 12.49 -10.16
N SER A 23 3.94 13.80 -9.91
CA SER A 23 2.98 14.78 -10.38
C SER A 23 3.15 15.02 -11.89
N LYS A 24 2.19 15.72 -12.52
CA LYS A 24 2.28 16.13 -13.93
C LYS A 24 3.51 17.00 -14.24
N GLN A 25 4.08 17.65 -13.23
CA GLN A 25 5.28 18.48 -13.32
C GLN A 25 6.57 17.69 -13.01
N GLY A 26 6.49 16.36 -12.86
CA GLY A 26 7.64 15.50 -12.60
C GLY A 26 8.14 15.51 -11.15
N LYS A 27 7.40 16.12 -10.21
CA LYS A 27 7.77 16.11 -8.79
C LYS A 27 7.36 14.79 -8.14
N PRO A 28 8.19 14.17 -7.27
CA PRO A 28 7.79 12.99 -6.51
C PRO A 28 6.51 13.27 -5.72
N ARG A 29 5.56 12.34 -5.78
CA ARG A 29 4.37 12.39 -4.92
C ARG A 29 4.75 11.85 -3.54
N PRO A 30 4.47 12.60 -2.46
CA PRO A 30 4.76 12.14 -1.12
C PRO A 30 3.86 10.94 -0.79
N SER A 31 4.37 10.03 0.04
CA SER A 31 3.48 9.07 0.72
C SER A 31 2.49 9.80 1.62
N LEU A 32 1.39 9.16 1.97
CA LEU A 32 0.37 9.77 2.84
C LEU A 32 0.98 10.32 4.15
N ILE A 33 1.87 9.57 4.78
CA ILE A 33 2.53 10.01 6.02
C ILE A 33 3.42 11.24 5.82
N SER A 34 4.09 11.34 4.68
CA SER A 34 4.88 12.52 4.32
C SER A 34 3.96 13.70 4.02
N ALA A 35 2.83 13.48 3.35
CA ALA A 35 1.83 14.52 3.13
C ALA A 35 1.27 15.06 4.44
N LEU A 36 0.97 14.22 5.43
CA LEU A 36 0.56 14.70 6.77
C LEU A 36 1.66 15.55 7.41
N ARG A 37 2.90 15.06 7.41
CA ARG A 37 4.05 15.72 8.04
C ARG A 37 4.36 17.08 7.41
N ASP A 38 4.40 17.14 6.09
CA ASP A 38 4.93 18.28 5.35
C ASP A 38 3.80 19.24 4.90
N GLY A 39 2.53 18.81 5.01
CA GLY A 39 1.36 19.53 4.48
C GLY A 39 0.65 20.47 5.46
N ASN A 40 1.22 20.70 6.64
CA ASN A 40 0.67 21.61 7.67
C ASN A 40 -0.80 21.31 8.04
N TYR A 41 -1.16 20.02 8.08
CA TYR A 41 -2.51 19.57 8.43
C TYR A 41 -2.76 19.54 9.94
N LEU A 42 -1.68 19.35 10.72
CA LEU A 42 -1.68 19.31 12.18
C LEU A 42 -0.84 20.48 12.72
N THR A 43 -0.47 20.42 13.98
CA THR A 43 0.34 21.46 14.65
C THR A 43 1.75 21.57 14.06
N GLU A 44 2.41 22.72 14.26
CA GLU A 44 3.83 22.87 13.91
C GLU A 44 4.74 21.93 14.72
N GLU A 45 4.36 21.66 15.98
CA GLU A 45 5.04 20.71 16.86
C GLU A 45 5.02 19.29 16.29
N TYR A 46 3.90 18.87 15.69
CA TYR A 46 3.80 17.58 15.00
C TYR A 46 4.87 17.47 13.90
N ALA A 47 4.94 18.47 13.00
CA ALA A 47 5.86 18.43 11.87
C ALA A 47 7.32 18.30 12.34
N GLN A 48 7.72 19.11 13.32
CA GLN A 48 9.07 19.09 13.89
C GLN A 48 9.43 17.72 14.50
N LYS A 49 8.56 17.18 15.34
CA LYS A 49 8.77 15.85 15.98
C LYS A 49 8.78 14.72 14.94
N ALA A 50 7.88 14.77 13.96
CA ALA A 50 7.79 13.76 12.91
C ALA A 50 9.01 13.78 11.96
N HIS A 51 9.58 14.96 11.68
CA HIS A 51 10.84 15.07 10.93
C HIS A 51 12.02 14.46 11.71
N ALA A 52 12.16 14.79 13.00
CA ALA A 52 13.23 14.24 13.83
C ALA A 52 13.15 12.69 13.92
N MET A 53 11.94 12.14 14.02
CA MET A 53 11.74 10.68 13.95
C MET A 53 12.15 10.13 12.58
N TYR A 54 11.71 10.75 11.49
CA TYR A 54 12.06 10.32 10.14
C TYR A 54 13.57 10.29 9.94
N GLU A 55 14.31 11.34 10.28
CA GLU A 55 15.76 11.41 10.13
C GLU A 55 16.47 10.28 10.89
N LYS A 56 16.05 10.02 12.13
CA LYS A 56 16.60 8.95 12.97
C LYS A 56 16.36 7.57 12.37
N TYR A 57 15.11 7.24 12.05
CA TYR A 57 14.74 5.86 11.69
C TYR A 57 15.01 5.54 10.22
N HIS A 58 14.92 6.53 9.32
CA HIS A 58 15.25 6.34 7.91
C HIS A 58 16.73 6.00 7.72
N ALA A 59 17.63 6.55 8.54
CA ALA A 59 19.05 6.17 8.53
C ALA A 59 19.24 4.68 8.85
N VAL A 60 18.54 4.17 9.87
CA VAL A 60 18.61 2.76 10.27
C VAL A 60 17.96 1.84 9.23
N GLN A 61 16.81 2.21 8.67
CA GLN A 61 16.11 1.43 7.64
C GLN A 61 17.05 1.12 6.47
N ASN A 62 17.83 2.12 6.05
CA ASN A 62 18.73 2.04 4.89
C ASN A 62 20.13 1.52 5.19
N ASP A 63 20.51 1.33 6.46
CA ASP A 63 21.86 0.86 6.81
C ASP A 63 22.02 -0.64 6.51
N PRO A 64 22.87 -1.06 5.55
CA PRO A 64 23.03 -2.47 5.21
C PRO A 64 23.65 -3.31 6.34
N ASN A 65 24.27 -2.67 7.34
CA ASN A 65 24.94 -3.37 8.45
C ASN A 65 24.00 -3.71 9.60
N VAL A 66 22.80 -3.12 9.64
CA VAL A 66 21.81 -3.42 10.68
C VAL A 66 21.10 -4.73 10.34
N PRO A 67 21.12 -5.74 11.23
CA PRO A 67 20.45 -7.01 10.98
C PRO A 67 18.94 -6.84 10.73
N ARG A 68 18.38 -7.64 9.82
CA ARG A 68 16.95 -7.58 9.44
C ARG A 68 16.01 -7.64 10.64
N GLY A 69 16.29 -8.50 11.62
CA GLY A 69 15.47 -8.61 12.84
C GLY A 69 15.47 -7.34 13.68
N THR A 70 16.63 -6.68 13.81
CA THR A 70 16.78 -5.40 14.50
C THR A 70 16.06 -4.28 13.74
N LYS A 71 16.22 -4.21 12.41
CA LYS A 71 15.47 -3.26 11.57
C LYS A 71 13.97 -3.41 11.75
N LYS A 72 13.45 -4.63 11.75
CA LYS A 72 12.01 -4.90 11.93
C LYS A 72 11.48 -4.29 13.24
N LYS A 73 12.19 -4.51 14.35
CA LYS A 73 11.83 -3.93 15.65
C LYS A 73 11.87 -2.41 15.65
N GLN A 74 12.93 -1.81 15.07
CA GLN A 74 13.07 -0.35 15.03
C GLN A 74 12.04 0.33 14.11
N MET A 75 11.63 -0.33 13.02
CA MET A 75 10.53 0.17 12.19
C MET A 75 9.20 0.12 12.95
N GLU A 76 8.94 -0.95 13.70
CA GLU A 76 7.75 -1.03 14.55
C GLU A 76 7.75 0.06 15.64
N GLU A 77 8.87 0.26 16.32
CA GLU A 77 9.05 1.33 17.32
C GLU A 77 8.84 2.73 16.70
N TRP A 78 9.35 2.96 15.49
CA TRP A 78 9.14 4.21 14.78
C TRP A 78 7.66 4.46 14.51
N TRP A 79 6.99 3.51 13.84
CA TRP A 79 5.58 3.67 13.48
C TRP A 79 4.69 3.80 14.71
N ARG A 80 4.95 3.03 15.77
CA ARG A 80 4.25 3.16 17.05
C ARG A 80 4.40 4.57 17.63
N ALA A 81 5.63 5.08 17.71
CA ALA A 81 5.90 6.42 18.23
C ALA A 81 5.25 7.52 17.37
N HIS A 82 5.29 7.38 16.04
CA HIS A 82 4.67 8.33 15.11
C HIS A 82 3.15 8.30 15.24
N PHE A 83 2.52 7.13 15.33
CA PHE A 83 1.07 7.03 15.53
C PHE A 83 0.61 7.56 16.89
N SER A 84 1.38 7.32 17.96
CA SER A 84 1.13 7.96 19.26
C SER A 84 1.22 9.48 19.16
N LEU A 85 2.21 10.01 18.43
CA LEU A 85 2.33 11.44 18.17
C LEU A 85 1.12 11.98 17.39
N LEU A 86 0.64 11.29 16.36
CA LEU A 86 -0.55 11.69 15.61
C LEU A 86 -1.80 11.79 16.50
N ILE A 87 -1.97 10.84 17.42
CA ILE A 87 -3.06 10.85 18.41
C ILE A 87 -2.91 12.04 19.36
N GLU A 88 -1.72 12.25 19.94
CA GLU A 88 -1.43 13.36 20.85
C GLU A 88 -1.68 14.72 20.19
N GLN A 89 -1.36 14.84 18.90
CA GLN A 89 -1.51 16.07 18.12
C GLN A 89 -2.91 16.23 17.51
N GLY A 90 -3.86 15.37 17.89
CA GLY A 90 -5.28 15.53 17.58
C GLY A 90 -5.66 15.17 16.16
N LEU A 91 -5.00 14.18 15.54
CA LEU A 91 -5.37 13.67 14.21
C LEU A 91 -6.88 13.40 14.13
N ASN A 92 -7.56 14.07 13.20
CA ASN A 92 -8.98 13.90 12.96
C ASN A 92 -9.23 13.35 11.55
N LYS A 93 -10.33 12.62 11.35
CA LYS A 93 -10.76 12.18 10.01
C LYS A 93 -10.86 13.33 8.99
N ARG A 94 -11.17 14.54 9.44
CA ARG A 94 -11.20 15.74 8.58
C ARG A 94 -9.83 16.07 7.98
N ASP A 95 -8.74 15.78 8.68
CA ASP A 95 -7.39 16.03 8.16
C ASP A 95 -7.03 15.03 7.06
N LEU A 96 -7.46 13.77 7.21
CA LEU A 96 -7.38 12.78 6.13
C LEU A 96 -8.22 13.20 4.92
N GLN A 97 -9.41 13.76 5.15
CA GLN A 97 -10.26 14.24 4.07
C GLN A 97 -9.61 15.39 3.29
N LYS A 98 -8.95 16.34 3.96
CA LYS A 98 -8.19 17.40 3.27
C LYS A 98 -7.04 16.84 2.43
N ILE A 99 -6.40 15.74 2.84
CA ILE A 99 -5.37 15.07 2.01
C ILE A 99 -6.00 14.45 0.77
N ILE A 100 -7.16 13.81 0.91
CA ILE A 100 -7.88 13.15 -0.19
C ILE A 100 -8.38 14.15 -1.23
N GLU A 101 -8.85 15.31 -0.77
CA GLU A 101 -9.29 16.41 -1.63
C GLU A 101 -8.11 17.19 -2.24
N SER A 102 -6.89 16.92 -1.77
CA SER A 102 -5.67 17.47 -2.37
C SER A 102 -5.20 16.63 -3.56
N GLU A 103 -4.28 17.18 -4.36
CA GLU A 103 -3.68 16.42 -5.46
C GLU A 103 -2.68 15.36 -5.00
N VAL A 104 -2.48 15.09 -3.70
CA VAL A 104 -1.44 14.15 -3.21
C VAL A 104 -1.62 12.75 -3.80
N ILE A 105 -2.85 12.25 -3.86
CA ILE A 105 -3.18 10.89 -4.32
C ILE A 105 -3.79 10.96 -5.71
N GLU A 106 -3.15 10.31 -6.67
CA GLU A 106 -3.68 10.14 -8.03
C GLU A 106 -3.45 8.70 -8.47
N LEU A 107 -4.52 7.98 -8.86
CA LEU A 107 -4.37 6.67 -9.48
C LEU A 107 -3.53 6.78 -10.76
N ARG A 108 -2.79 5.71 -11.08
CA ARG A 108 -2.17 5.55 -12.40
C ARG A 108 -3.22 5.65 -13.50
N ASP A 109 -2.78 5.99 -14.71
CA ASP A 109 -3.67 5.98 -15.87
C ASP A 109 -4.30 4.59 -16.03
N TYR A 110 -5.58 4.55 -16.40
CA TYR A 110 -6.44 3.36 -16.38
C TYR A 110 -6.68 2.74 -14.99
N GLY A 111 -6.36 3.46 -13.90
CA GLY A 111 -6.64 3.02 -12.54
C GLY A 111 -8.11 2.77 -12.26
N ILE A 112 -8.99 3.66 -12.74
CA ILE A 112 -10.43 3.49 -12.61
C ILE A 112 -10.91 2.26 -13.39
N ASP A 113 -10.46 2.10 -14.63
CA ASP A 113 -10.82 0.96 -15.48
C ASP A 113 -10.35 -0.37 -14.87
N PHE A 114 -9.17 -0.39 -14.27
CA PHE A 114 -8.66 -1.55 -13.54
C PHE A 114 -9.57 -1.93 -12.36
N LEU A 115 -9.94 -0.97 -11.52
CA LEU A 115 -10.84 -1.21 -10.39
C LEU A 115 -12.23 -1.70 -10.86
N ASP A 116 -12.77 -1.09 -11.91
CA ASP A 116 -14.06 -1.46 -12.49
C ASP A 116 -14.04 -2.88 -13.08
N LEU A 117 -12.96 -3.25 -13.77
CA LEU A 117 -12.77 -4.61 -14.29
C LEU A 117 -12.79 -5.64 -13.15
N LEU A 118 -11.99 -5.43 -12.10
CA LEU A 118 -11.91 -6.37 -10.98
C LEU A 118 -13.26 -6.51 -10.28
N ASN A 119 -13.99 -5.41 -10.08
CA ASN A 119 -15.31 -5.44 -9.48
C ASN A 119 -16.33 -6.19 -10.36
N LYS A 120 -16.37 -5.87 -11.66
CA LYS A 120 -17.27 -6.54 -12.62
C LYS A 120 -17.07 -8.06 -12.64
N GLU A 121 -15.82 -8.50 -12.53
CA GLU A 121 -15.44 -9.90 -12.61
C GLU A 121 -15.34 -10.58 -11.22
N ASN A 122 -15.71 -9.85 -10.16
CA ASN A 122 -15.67 -10.30 -8.76
C ASN A 122 -14.30 -10.88 -8.36
N ILE A 123 -13.22 -10.21 -8.76
CA ILE A 123 -11.83 -10.54 -8.45
C ILE A 123 -11.41 -9.71 -7.21
N PRO A 124 -11.03 -10.36 -6.10
CA PRO A 124 -10.50 -9.69 -4.93
C PRO A 124 -9.25 -8.89 -5.24
N LEU A 125 -9.25 -7.64 -4.83
CA LEU A 125 -8.05 -6.80 -4.75
C LEU A 125 -7.71 -6.62 -3.28
N VAL A 126 -6.58 -7.16 -2.83
CA VAL A 126 -6.05 -6.93 -1.49
C VAL A 126 -4.95 -5.89 -1.58
N ILE A 127 -5.24 -4.69 -1.09
CA ILE A 127 -4.28 -3.58 -1.00
C ILE A 127 -3.56 -3.69 0.33
N MET A 128 -2.24 -3.85 0.32
CA MET A 128 -1.40 -3.83 1.53
C MET A 128 -0.46 -2.62 1.51
N SER A 129 -0.76 -1.62 2.34
CA SER A 129 0.07 -0.40 2.45
C SER A 129 0.64 -0.26 3.86
N ALA A 130 1.96 -0.07 3.94
CA ALA A 130 2.65 0.22 5.19
C ALA A 130 2.62 1.72 5.54
N SER A 131 2.52 2.58 4.53
CA SER A 131 2.51 4.04 4.65
C SER A 131 1.10 4.63 4.78
N GLY A 132 0.06 3.81 4.64
CA GLY A 132 -1.32 4.26 4.78
C GLY A 132 -1.62 4.74 6.20
N ILE A 133 -2.47 5.76 6.29
CA ILE A 133 -2.85 6.39 7.56
C ILE A 133 -4.34 6.19 7.78
N GLY A 134 -4.68 5.37 8.77
CA GLY A 134 -6.07 5.15 9.14
C GLY A 134 -6.90 4.70 7.95
N ASP A 135 -7.97 5.44 7.70
CA ASP A 135 -8.96 5.11 6.67
C ASP A 135 -8.64 5.78 5.32
N ALA A 136 -7.49 6.45 5.15
CA ALA A 136 -7.24 7.35 4.01
C ALA A 136 -7.38 6.67 2.64
N ILE A 137 -6.88 5.44 2.46
CA ILE A 137 -7.02 4.70 1.20
C ILE A 137 -8.49 4.38 0.92
N ALA A 138 -9.23 3.91 1.95
CA ALA A 138 -10.65 3.60 1.81
C ALA A 138 -11.46 4.86 1.49
N MET A 139 -11.18 5.96 2.19
CA MET A 139 -11.83 7.25 1.96
C MET A 139 -11.52 7.80 0.55
N TYR A 140 -10.28 7.64 0.06
CA TYR A 140 -9.92 8.04 -1.30
C TYR A 140 -10.68 7.23 -2.36
N LEU A 141 -10.71 5.91 -2.22
CA LEU A 141 -11.47 5.05 -3.15
C LEU A 141 -12.97 5.34 -3.07
N ALA A 142 -13.51 5.66 -1.89
CA ALA A 142 -14.90 6.04 -1.72
C ALA A 142 -15.20 7.39 -2.37
N TYR A 143 -14.30 8.37 -2.26
CA TYR A 143 -14.38 9.67 -2.94
C TYR A 143 -14.46 9.51 -4.46
N LEU A 144 -13.73 8.56 -5.04
CA LEU A 144 -13.81 8.22 -6.47
C LEU A 144 -15.06 7.40 -6.85
N GLY A 145 -15.87 6.96 -5.89
CA GLY A 145 -16.96 6.01 -6.12
C GLY A 145 -16.48 4.61 -6.53
N LYS A 146 -15.25 4.23 -6.12
CA LYS A 146 -14.58 2.97 -6.49
C LYS A 146 -14.21 2.09 -5.29
N LEU A 147 -14.68 2.41 -4.09
CA LEU A 147 -14.60 1.50 -2.94
C LEU A 147 -15.69 0.42 -3.09
N THR A 148 -15.36 -0.67 -3.77
CA THR A 148 -16.28 -1.77 -4.09
C THR A 148 -16.10 -2.98 -3.16
N PRO A 149 -17.10 -3.88 -3.02
CA PRO A 149 -17.04 -4.99 -2.06
C PRO A 149 -15.92 -6.01 -2.27
N ASN A 150 -15.32 -6.07 -3.46
CA ASN A 150 -14.18 -6.93 -3.78
C ASN A 150 -12.82 -6.32 -3.37
N ILE A 151 -12.80 -5.08 -2.86
CA ILE A 151 -11.56 -4.42 -2.41
C ILE A 151 -11.40 -4.63 -0.90
N TYR A 152 -10.24 -5.19 -0.52
CA TYR A 152 -9.83 -5.40 0.85
C TYR A 152 -8.59 -4.56 1.12
N ILE A 153 -8.59 -3.79 2.21
CA ILE A 153 -7.49 -2.89 2.53
C ILE A 153 -6.87 -3.33 3.85
N ILE A 154 -5.57 -3.56 3.83
CA ILE A 154 -4.73 -3.89 4.97
C ILE A 154 -3.73 -2.74 5.12
N THR A 155 -3.97 -1.89 6.11
CA THR A 155 -3.19 -0.68 6.37
C THR A 155 -3.18 -0.38 7.87
N ASN A 156 -2.24 0.45 8.30
CA ASN A 156 -2.21 0.96 9.67
C ASN A 156 -3.48 1.76 9.98
N GLY A 157 -4.18 1.36 11.03
CA GLY A 157 -5.49 1.89 11.41
C GLY A 157 -5.48 2.65 12.73
N PHE A 158 -6.48 3.53 12.91
CA PHE A 158 -6.77 4.17 14.19
C PHE A 158 -8.16 3.77 14.69
N GLN A 159 -8.29 3.65 16.00
CA GLN A 159 -9.59 3.75 16.65
C GLN A 159 -10.01 5.22 16.60
N TRP A 160 -11.26 5.47 16.20
CA TRP A 160 -11.81 6.81 16.07
C TRP A 160 -12.88 7.02 17.14
N ASP A 161 -12.82 8.15 17.84
CA ASP A 161 -13.89 8.55 18.76
C ASP A 161 -15.14 9.04 17.99
N ASN A 162 -16.21 9.35 18.73
CA ASN A 162 -17.47 9.81 18.15
C ASN A 162 -17.39 11.19 17.47
N LYS A 163 -16.30 11.94 17.68
CA LYS A 163 -16.01 13.23 17.04
C LYS A 163 -15.00 13.08 15.89
N GLY A 164 -14.55 11.86 15.60
CA GLY A 164 -13.62 11.53 14.54
C GLY A 164 -12.15 11.78 14.88
N PHE A 165 -11.79 11.98 16.15
CA PHE A 165 -10.39 12.04 16.58
C PHE A 165 -9.81 10.64 16.78
N ALA A 166 -8.56 10.46 16.40
CA ALA A 166 -7.82 9.23 16.67
C ALA A 166 -7.65 9.06 18.19
N SER A 167 -8.05 7.91 18.72
CA SER A 167 -8.03 7.62 20.16
C SER A 167 -7.18 6.40 20.53
N GLY A 168 -6.74 5.63 19.53
CA GLY A 168 -5.91 4.45 19.72
C GLY A 168 -5.36 3.92 18.40
N ILE A 169 -4.33 3.07 18.47
CA ILE A 169 -3.73 2.39 17.32
C ILE A 169 -4.40 1.03 17.17
N ILE A 170 -4.77 0.65 15.94
CA ILE A 170 -5.24 -0.70 15.63
C ILE A 170 -4.02 -1.59 15.38
N GLU A 171 -3.91 -2.68 16.14
CA GLU A 171 -2.86 -3.69 15.98
C GLU A 171 -3.25 -4.75 14.93
N PRO A 172 -2.26 -5.38 14.26
CA PRO A 172 -0.82 -5.09 14.34
C PRO A 172 -0.39 -3.87 13.52
N ILE A 173 0.68 -3.20 13.94
CA ILE A 173 1.35 -2.18 13.12
C ILE A 173 2.01 -2.84 11.89
N ILE A 174 1.69 -2.32 10.71
CA ILE A 174 2.22 -2.72 9.41
C ILE A 174 3.40 -1.82 9.04
N THR A 175 4.47 -2.43 8.58
CA THR A 175 5.72 -1.81 8.16
C THR A 175 6.13 -2.45 6.83
N SER A 176 7.02 -1.82 6.08
CA SER A 176 7.57 -2.41 4.85
C SER A 176 8.27 -3.76 5.08
N LEU A 177 8.65 -4.09 6.33
CA LEU A 177 9.39 -5.31 6.67
C LEU A 177 8.52 -6.44 7.26
N ASN A 178 7.21 -6.24 7.40
CA ASN A 178 6.28 -7.22 7.97
C ASN A 178 4.97 -7.41 7.16
N LYS A 179 4.94 -6.95 5.89
CA LYS A 179 3.89 -7.28 4.92
C LYS A 179 4.03 -8.74 4.48
N ASP A 180 3.79 -9.72 5.35
CA ASP A 180 3.82 -11.15 5.01
C ASP A 180 2.51 -11.86 5.45
N GLU A 181 2.33 -13.16 5.16
CA GLU A 181 1.11 -13.92 5.49
C GLU A 181 0.79 -13.92 6.99
N THR A 182 1.76 -13.68 7.88
CA THR A 182 1.45 -13.52 9.31
C THR A 182 0.52 -12.34 9.54
N LEU A 183 0.55 -11.33 8.66
CA LEU A 183 -0.39 -10.23 8.66
C LEU A 183 -1.81 -10.70 8.31
N LEU A 184 -1.98 -11.50 7.26
CA LEU A 184 -3.30 -12.02 6.85
C LEU A 184 -3.98 -12.86 7.93
N LYS A 185 -3.23 -13.56 8.77
CA LYS A 185 -3.78 -14.32 9.90
C LYS A 185 -4.54 -13.42 10.88
N ASN A 186 -4.21 -12.14 10.94
CA ASN A 186 -4.93 -11.13 11.74
C ASN A 186 -6.20 -10.60 11.04
N TYR A 187 -6.41 -10.93 9.76
CA TYR A 187 -7.57 -10.53 8.96
C TYR A 187 -8.34 -11.74 8.41
N PRO A 188 -8.95 -12.57 9.28
CA PRO A 188 -9.64 -13.80 8.86
C PRO A 188 -10.77 -13.55 7.86
N ALA A 189 -11.42 -12.38 7.95
CA ALA A 189 -12.44 -11.97 6.98
C ALA A 189 -11.86 -11.83 5.56
N ILE A 190 -10.67 -11.21 5.42
CA ILE A 190 -9.98 -11.07 4.13
C ILE A 190 -9.44 -12.42 3.68
N TYR A 191 -8.76 -13.14 4.58
CA TYR A 191 -8.19 -14.46 4.29
C TYR A 191 -9.23 -15.43 3.73
N ASN A 192 -10.43 -15.48 4.32
CA ASN A 192 -11.50 -16.36 3.85
C ASN A 192 -11.98 -16.05 2.42
N GLN A 193 -11.82 -14.82 1.94
CA GLN A 193 -12.20 -14.41 0.58
C GLN A 193 -11.16 -14.83 -0.46
N VAL A 194 -9.89 -14.98 -0.06
CA VAL A 194 -8.78 -15.25 -0.98
C VAL A 194 -8.16 -16.65 -0.83
N LYS A 195 -8.39 -17.38 0.27
CA LYS A 195 -7.71 -18.66 0.56
C LYS A 195 -7.86 -19.75 -0.52
N ASN A 196 -8.97 -19.74 -1.27
CA ASN A 196 -9.24 -20.71 -2.34
C ASN A 196 -8.88 -20.16 -3.73
N ARG A 197 -8.48 -18.89 -3.82
CA ARG A 197 -8.07 -18.20 -5.03
C ARG A 197 -6.56 -18.29 -5.20
N ARG A 198 -6.07 -19.44 -5.66
CA ARG A 198 -4.64 -19.77 -5.67
C ARG A 198 -3.85 -19.19 -6.86
N ASN A 199 -4.49 -18.43 -7.75
CA ASN A 199 -3.81 -17.73 -8.84
C ASN A 199 -3.61 -16.27 -8.45
N VAL A 200 -2.36 -15.84 -8.31
CA VAL A 200 -2.02 -14.56 -7.70
C VAL A 200 -1.30 -13.66 -8.69
N ILE A 201 -1.79 -12.44 -8.84
CA ILE A 201 -1.01 -11.36 -9.45
C ILE A 201 -0.55 -10.44 -8.32
N LEU A 202 0.76 -10.26 -8.18
CA LEU A 202 1.36 -9.33 -7.24
C LEU A 202 1.81 -8.08 -7.98
N LEU A 203 1.41 -6.91 -7.47
CA LEU A 203 1.82 -5.60 -7.95
C LEU A 203 2.63 -4.90 -6.85
N GLY A 204 3.83 -4.42 -7.18
CA GLY A 204 4.66 -3.68 -6.23
C GLY A 204 5.65 -2.74 -6.91
N ASN A 205 6.24 -1.84 -6.12
CA ASN A 205 7.27 -0.91 -6.56
C ASN A 205 8.50 -0.94 -5.64
N ASN A 206 8.54 -1.86 -4.69
CA ASN A 206 9.68 -2.08 -3.81
C ASN A 206 10.08 -3.56 -3.80
N LEU A 207 11.39 -3.84 -3.62
CA LEU A 207 11.89 -5.20 -3.44
C LEU A 207 11.24 -5.92 -2.24
N HIS A 208 10.77 -5.17 -1.23
CA HIS A 208 10.06 -5.73 -0.09
C HIS A 208 8.61 -6.10 -0.38
N ASP A 209 8.01 -5.62 -1.47
CA ASP A 209 6.61 -5.93 -1.79
C ASP A 209 6.42 -7.41 -2.16
N ILE A 210 7.47 -8.11 -2.61
CA ILE A 210 7.41 -9.57 -2.79
C ILE A 210 7.11 -10.30 -1.48
N ASP A 211 7.37 -9.69 -0.32
CA ASP A 211 7.07 -10.32 0.94
C ASP A 211 5.55 -10.48 1.14
N MET A 212 4.73 -9.73 0.40
CA MET A 212 3.26 -9.86 0.44
C MET A 212 2.78 -11.27 0.10
N ILE A 213 3.54 -12.08 -0.67
CA ILE A 213 3.18 -13.47 -0.96
C ILE A 213 3.79 -14.49 0.01
N LYS A 214 4.63 -14.07 0.97
CA LYS A 214 5.29 -15.02 1.88
C LYS A 214 4.27 -15.67 2.78
N GLY A 215 4.05 -16.97 2.59
CA GLY A 215 3.08 -17.77 3.34
C GLY A 215 1.70 -17.85 2.68
N PHE A 216 1.47 -17.16 1.56
CA PHE A 216 0.30 -17.46 0.74
C PHE A 216 0.47 -18.83 0.08
N ASP A 217 -0.60 -19.63 0.12
CA ASP A 217 -0.68 -20.84 -0.67
C ASP A 217 -1.21 -20.50 -2.06
N TYR A 218 -0.37 -20.65 -3.08
CA TYR A 218 -0.70 -20.37 -4.48
C TYR A 218 -0.36 -21.55 -5.40
N GLU A 219 -1.03 -21.62 -6.54
CA GLU A 219 -0.77 -22.55 -7.66
C GLU A 219 0.06 -21.80 -8.71
N ASP A 220 -0.42 -20.62 -9.12
CA ASP A 220 0.22 -19.75 -10.07
C ASP A 220 0.50 -18.38 -9.44
N LEU A 221 1.70 -17.83 -9.67
CA LEU A 221 2.10 -16.51 -9.20
C LEU A 221 2.72 -15.72 -10.37
N PHE A 222 2.25 -14.50 -10.56
CA PHE A 222 2.82 -13.55 -11.52
C PHE A 222 3.08 -12.20 -10.84
N LYS A 223 4.36 -11.81 -10.75
CA LYS A 223 4.83 -10.61 -10.05
C LYS A 223 5.16 -9.52 -11.06
N ILE A 224 4.55 -8.36 -10.89
CA ILE A 224 4.75 -7.19 -11.73
C ILE A 224 5.33 -6.06 -10.88
N GLY A 225 6.51 -5.59 -11.27
CA GLY A 225 7.26 -4.54 -10.59
C GLY A 225 7.21 -3.22 -11.36
N PHE A 226 6.98 -2.10 -10.67
CA PHE A 226 7.12 -0.76 -11.23
C PHE A 226 8.48 -0.17 -10.85
N PHE A 227 9.34 0.12 -11.83
CA PHE A 227 10.72 0.57 -11.61
C PHE A 227 11.07 1.85 -12.39
N GLY A 228 11.74 2.81 -11.75
CA GLY A 228 12.25 4.03 -12.38
C GLY A 228 12.78 5.07 -11.39
N GLY A 229 12.09 5.26 -10.26
CA GLY A 229 12.45 6.19 -9.20
C GLY A 229 13.32 5.60 -8.08
N GLN A 230 13.52 4.28 -8.08
CA GLN A 230 14.37 3.57 -7.14
C GLN A 230 15.86 3.71 -7.50
N LYS A 231 16.73 3.20 -6.62
CA LYS A 231 18.18 3.20 -6.85
C LYS A 231 18.52 2.34 -8.07
N LYS A 232 19.39 2.85 -8.95
CA LYS A 232 19.80 2.11 -10.16
C LYS A 232 20.44 0.75 -9.81
N GLU A 233 21.10 0.68 -8.66
CA GLU A 233 21.74 -0.54 -8.17
C GLU A 233 20.71 -1.66 -7.85
N ASP A 234 19.45 -1.29 -7.58
CA ASP A 234 18.38 -2.25 -7.27
C ASP A 234 17.79 -2.92 -8.52
N HIS A 235 18.10 -2.41 -9.73
CA HIS A 235 17.50 -2.90 -10.99
C HIS A 235 17.71 -4.41 -11.19
N LEU A 236 18.93 -4.90 -10.97
CA LEU A 236 19.26 -6.31 -11.12
C LEU A 236 18.48 -7.18 -10.13
N GLN A 237 18.23 -6.68 -8.91
CA GLN A 237 17.43 -7.39 -7.92
C GLN A 237 15.95 -7.39 -8.31
N PHE A 238 15.45 -6.30 -8.89
CA PHE A 238 14.11 -6.25 -9.47
C PHE A 238 13.93 -7.29 -10.57
N GLU A 239 14.87 -7.38 -11.53
CA GLU A 239 14.84 -8.36 -12.62
C GLU A 239 14.87 -9.81 -12.13
N GLN A 240 15.51 -10.06 -11.00
CA GLN A 240 15.53 -11.39 -10.38
C GLN A 240 14.25 -11.73 -9.61
N GLN A 241 13.54 -10.71 -9.11
CA GLN A 241 12.41 -10.89 -8.20
C GLN A 241 11.04 -10.75 -8.88
N PHE A 242 10.91 -9.96 -9.93
CA PHE A 242 9.66 -9.72 -10.64
C PHE A 242 9.68 -10.39 -12.02
N ASP A 243 8.52 -10.92 -12.44
CA ASP A 243 8.39 -11.63 -13.71
C ASP A 243 8.16 -10.65 -14.88
N LEU A 244 7.62 -9.47 -14.59
CA LEU A 244 7.48 -8.35 -15.52
C LEU A 244 7.87 -7.06 -14.82
N ILE A 245 8.73 -6.26 -15.46
CA ILE A 245 9.07 -4.91 -15.01
C ILE A 245 8.44 -3.90 -15.95
N LEU A 246 7.71 -2.95 -15.37
CA LEU A 246 7.15 -1.79 -16.04
C LEU A 246 7.90 -0.55 -15.57
N GLU A 247 8.04 0.44 -16.43
CA GLU A 247 8.53 1.76 -16.01
C GLU A 247 7.59 2.31 -14.94
N ASP A 248 8.11 3.01 -13.94
CA ASP A 248 7.31 3.57 -12.85
C ASP A 248 6.34 4.68 -13.29
N THR A 249 6.45 5.19 -14.51
CA THR A 249 5.47 6.09 -15.14
C THR A 249 4.40 5.35 -15.94
N SER A 250 4.50 4.03 -16.07
CA SER A 250 3.55 3.20 -16.83
C SER A 250 2.13 3.26 -16.26
N SER A 251 1.16 3.10 -17.15
CA SER A 251 -0.25 2.95 -16.78
C SER A 251 -0.57 1.53 -16.28
N LEU A 252 -1.80 1.30 -15.83
CA LEU A 252 -2.30 -0.05 -15.52
C LEU A 252 -2.84 -0.82 -16.73
N ALA A 253 -2.79 -0.25 -17.94
CA ALA A 253 -3.31 -0.89 -19.14
C ALA A 253 -2.69 -2.28 -19.43
N PRO A 254 -1.36 -2.50 -19.31
CA PRO A 254 -0.78 -3.83 -19.50
C PRO A 254 -1.34 -4.87 -18.52
N ILE A 255 -1.67 -4.46 -17.30
CA ILE A 255 -2.22 -5.35 -16.27
C ILE A 255 -3.67 -5.69 -16.57
N ILE A 256 -4.45 -4.71 -17.05
CA ILE A 256 -5.82 -4.92 -17.54
C ILE A 256 -5.83 -5.96 -18.67
N ASP A 257 -4.90 -5.85 -19.63
CA ASP A 257 -4.79 -6.79 -20.75
C ASP A 257 -4.43 -8.20 -20.26
N ILE A 258 -3.48 -8.32 -19.34
CA ILE A 258 -3.09 -9.60 -18.74
C ILE A 258 -4.28 -10.26 -18.04
N VAL A 259 -4.98 -9.52 -17.17
CA VAL A 259 -6.17 -10.02 -16.47
C VAL A 259 -7.25 -10.43 -17.48
N SER A 260 -7.57 -9.58 -18.45
CA SER A 260 -8.59 -9.86 -19.46
C SER A 260 -8.27 -11.10 -20.29
N ASN A 261 -7.01 -11.28 -20.69
CA ASN A 261 -6.56 -12.47 -21.43
C ASN A 261 -6.66 -13.73 -20.58
N TRP A 262 -6.37 -13.66 -19.28
CA TRP A 262 -6.52 -14.79 -18.37
C TRP A 262 -7.99 -15.18 -18.16
N LEU A 263 -8.89 -14.20 -18.12
CA LEU A 263 -10.33 -14.44 -17.97
C LEU A 263 -10.99 -15.08 -19.20
N ASN A 264 -10.36 -14.94 -20.38
CA ASN A 264 -10.85 -15.48 -21.66
C ASN A 264 -10.29 -16.86 -22.01
N LYS A 265 -9.29 -17.35 -21.26
CA LYS A 265 -8.81 -18.74 -21.34
C LYS A 265 -9.73 -19.68 -20.58
#